data_AF-A0A2Z5T1L1-F1
#
_entry.id   AF-A0A2Z5T1L1-F1
#
_cell.length_a   1.000
_cell.length_b   1.000
_cell.length_c   1.000
_cell.angle_alpha   90.00
_cell.angle_beta   90.00
_cell.angle_gamma   90.00
#
_symmetry.space_group_name_H-M   'P 1'
#
loop_
_entity.id
_entity.type
_entity.pdbx_description
1 polymer ?
#
loop_
_entity_poly.entity_id
_entity_poly.type
_entity_poly.pdbx_seq_one_letter_code
_entity_poly.pdbx_strand_id
1 'polypeptide(L)'
;MVWRHTDAETPVRRGADGQFYVAARDVTAMLRDMARTFDLHARSGDSAWAVDGESAPARLDEDTMRTVASILRAQADEMDVQLIAIADEHRFG
;
A
#
# COMPACT_ATOMS: atom_id res chain seq x y z
N MET A 1 -1.77 18.71 20.77
CA MET A 1 -2.42 17.39 20.85
C MET A 1 -1.34 16.37 20.53
N VAL A 2 -0.84 15.66 21.55
CA VAL A 2 0.30 14.75 21.43
C VAL A 2 -0.19 13.49 20.73
N TRP A 3 0.25 13.26 19.51
CA TRP A 3 0.07 11.99 18.83
C TRP A 3 0.92 10.96 19.57
N ARG A 4 0.26 10.12 20.39
CA ARG A 4 0.89 8.91 20.90
C ARG A 4 1.21 8.03 19.70
N HIS A 5 2.50 7.84 19.43
CA HIS A 5 2.99 6.69 18.69
C HIS A 5 2.52 5.44 19.43
N THR A 6 1.34 4.95 19.07
CA THR A 6 0.95 3.58 19.36
C THR A 6 1.86 2.71 18.51
N ASP A 7 2.57 1.79 19.17
CA ASP A 7 3.21 0.59 18.63
C ASP A 7 2.22 -0.14 17.68
N ALA A 8 2.06 0.36 16.46
CA ALA A 8 1.52 -0.43 15.38
C ALA A 8 2.65 -1.40 15.03
N GLU A 9 2.49 -2.66 15.46
CA GLU A 9 3.38 -3.79 15.15
C GLU A 9 4.09 -3.57 13.83
N THR A 10 5.40 -3.35 13.87
CA THR A 10 6.18 -3.11 12.66
C THR A 10 5.93 -4.29 11.71
N PRO A 11 5.39 -4.08 10.50
CA PRO A 11 5.02 -5.17 9.58
C PRO A 11 6.25 -5.93 9.05
N VAL A 12 7.44 -5.51 9.48
CA VAL A 12 8.74 -6.05 9.14
C VAL A 12 9.20 -7.02 10.24
N ARG A 13 9.38 -8.28 9.87
CA ARG A 13 9.93 -9.36 10.70
C ARG A 13 11.37 -9.62 10.32
N ARG A 14 12.22 -9.97 11.30
CA ARG A 14 13.59 -10.42 11.03
C ARG A 14 13.62 -11.95 10.88
N GLY A 15 14.13 -12.44 9.76
CA GLY A 15 14.32 -13.86 9.49
C GLY A 15 15.52 -14.45 10.22
N ALA A 16 15.60 -15.78 10.24
CA ALA A 16 16.68 -16.52 10.87
C ALA A 16 18.04 -16.32 10.16
N ASP A 17 18.02 -15.91 8.89
CA ASP A 17 19.16 -15.49 8.09
C ASP A 17 19.60 -14.04 8.34
N GLY A 18 18.92 -13.35 9.27
CA GLY A 18 19.18 -11.97 9.62
C GLY A 18 18.55 -10.94 8.67
N GLN A 19 17.86 -11.36 7.61
CA GLN A 19 17.18 -10.48 6.66
C GLN A 19 15.84 -9.98 7.20
N PHE A 20 15.30 -8.93 6.58
CA PHE A 20 14.01 -8.36 6.94
C PHE A 20 12.95 -8.73 5.92
N TYR A 21 11.79 -9.17 6.40
CA TYR A 21 10.68 -9.66 5.61
C TYR A 21 9.40 -8.96 6.00
N VAL A 22 8.56 -8.65 5.03
CA VAL A 22 7.19 -8.18 5.27
C VAL A 22 6.25 -9.29 4.86
N ALA A 23 5.22 -9.55 5.68
CA ALA A 23 4.22 -10.52 5.26
C ALA A 23 3.48 -9.96 4.06
N ALA A 24 3.37 -10.75 2.99
CA ALA A 24 2.78 -10.27 1.75
C ALA A 24 1.32 -9.80 1.93
N ARG A 25 0.56 -10.39 2.87
CA ARG A 25 -0.77 -9.89 3.27
C ARG A 25 -0.75 -8.45 3.79
N ASP A 26 0.32 -8.04 4.48
CA ASP A 26 0.48 -6.71 5.04
C ASP A 26 0.82 -5.73 3.89
N VAL A 27 1.60 -6.18 2.89
CA VAL A 27 1.84 -5.43 1.65
C VAL A 27 0.54 -5.25 0.85
N THR A 28 -0.25 -6.31 0.67
CA THR A 28 -1.56 -6.23 0.00
C THR A 28 -2.48 -5.23 0.71
N ALA A 29 -2.57 -5.31 2.04
CA ALA A 29 -3.39 -4.40 2.83
C ALA A 29 -2.95 -2.94 2.66
N MET A 30 -1.64 -2.68 2.66
CA MET A 30 -1.07 -1.36 2.41
C MET A 30 -1.38 -0.85 1.00
N LEU A 31 -1.21 -1.67 -0.04
CA LEU A 31 -1.56 -1.31 -1.43
C LEU A 31 -3.04 -0.95 -1.56
N ARG A 32 -3.93 -1.74 -0.94
CA ARG A 32 -5.38 -1.47 -0.92
C ARG A 32 -5.71 -0.17 -0.18
N ASP A 33 -5.01 0.13 0.90
CA ASP A 33 -5.23 1.35 1.66
C ASP A 33 -4.78 2.61 0.89
N MET A 34 -3.62 2.53 0.24
CA MET A 34 -3.15 3.58 -0.67
C MET A 34 -4.15 3.78 -1.82
N ALA A 35 -4.63 2.70 -2.45
CA ALA A 35 -5.64 2.81 -3.51
C ALA A 35 -6.93 3.50 -3.04
N ARG A 36 -7.43 3.17 -1.83
CA ARG A 36 -8.59 3.87 -1.24
C ARG A 36 -8.31 5.34 -1.02
N THR A 37 -7.11 5.68 -0.58
CA THR A 37 -6.70 7.07 -0.36
C THR A 37 -6.71 7.85 -1.65
N PHE A 38 -6.13 7.31 -2.73
CA PHE A 38 -6.16 7.96 -4.04
C PHE A 38 -7.59 8.12 -4.59
N ASP A 39 -8.45 7.12 -4.45
CA ASP A 39 -9.86 7.21 -4.86
C ASP A 39 -10.65 8.25 -4.07
N LEU A 40 -10.39 8.37 -2.77
CA LEU A 40 -11.01 9.37 -1.91
C LEU A 40 -10.60 10.79 -2.37
N HIS A 41 -9.31 10.99 -2.63
CA HIS A 41 -8.78 12.28 -3.09
C HIS A 41 -9.24 12.62 -4.51
N ALA A 42 -9.35 11.64 -5.41
CA ALA A 42 -9.91 11.85 -6.75
C ALA A 42 -11.31 12.51 -6.71
N ARG A 43 -12.11 12.16 -5.69
CA ARG A 43 -13.48 12.68 -5.52
C ARG A 43 -13.56 14.02 -4.80
N SER A 44 -12.54 14.40 -4.03
CA SER A 44 -12.57 15.65 -3.23
C SER A 44 -12.12 16.87 -4.02
N GLY A 45 -11.48 16.71 -5.18
CA GLY A 45 -11.04 17.80 -6.05
C GLY A 45 -9.92 18.68 -5.47
N ASP A 46 -9.39 18.34 -4.29
CA ASP A 46 -8.45 19.17 -3.50
C ASP A 46 -7.09 18.47 -3.30
N SER A 47 -6.71 17.63 -4.25
CA SER A 47 -5.61 16.66 -4.14
C SER A 47 -4.27 17.27 -4.49
N ALA A 48 -3.83 18.21 -3.66
CA ALA A 48 -2.47 18.72 -3.68
C ALA A 48 -1.57 17.74 -2.91
N TRP A 49 -0.78 16.93 -3.62
CA TRP A 49 0.26 16.11 -2.99
C TRP A 49 1.54 16.95 -2.87
N ALA A 50 1.91 17.34 -1.66
CA ALA A 50 3.19 18.00 -1.40
C ALA A 50 4.24 16.95 -1.07
N VAL A 51 5.29 16.85 -1.90
CA VAL A 51 6.53 16.19 -1.51
C VAL A 51 7.25 17.11 -0.54
N ASP A 52 7.73 16.55 0.57
CA ASP A 52 8.40 17.33 1.62
C ASP A 52 9.65 18.03 1.02
N GLY A 53 9.63 19.36 0.99
CA GLY A 53 10.71 20.19 0.42
C GLY A 53 10.43 20.82 -0.96
N GLU A 54 9.32 20.52 -1.62
CA GLU A 54 8.92 21.17 -2.88
C GLU A 54 7.94 22.34 -2.64
N SER A 55 8.25 23.52 -3.20
CA SER A 55 7.48 24.76 -2.95
C SER A 55 6.11 24.82 -3.63
N ALA A 56 5.77 23.85 -4.47
CA ALA A 56 4.45 23.75 -5.08
C ALA A 56 4.00 22.29 -5.06
N PRO A 57 2.87 21.97 -4.40
CA PRO A 57 2.35 20.61 -4.42
C PRO A 57 2.03 20.21 -5.87
N ALA A 58 2.52 19.03 -6.27
CA ALA A 58 2.13 18.44 -7.54
C ALA A 58 0.64 18.07 -7.43
N ARG A 59 -0.19 18.80 -8.18
CA ARG A 59 -1.61 18.45 -8.33
C ARG A 59 -1.72 17.38 -9.40
N LEU A 60 -2.10 16.18 -8.98
CA LEU A 60 -2.56 15.15 -9.89
C LEU A 60 -4.03 15.46 -10.21
N ASP A 61 -4.42 15.34 -11.49
CA ASP A 61 -5.82 15.44 -11.86
C ASP A 61 -6.59 14.17 -11.44
N GLU A 62 -7.92 14.26 -11.49
CA GLU A 62 -8.83 13.18 -11.09
C GLU A 62 -8.59 11.86 -11.85
N ASP A 63 -8.33 11.92 -13.16
CA ASP A 63 -8.14 10.74 -13.98
C ASP A 63 -6.81 10.05 -13.64
N THR A 64 -5.76 10.84 -13.44
CA THR A 64 -4.47 10.33 -12.96
C THR A 64 -4.59 9.65 -11.60
N MET A 65 -5.30 10.26 -10.64
CA MET A 65 -5.50 9.65 -9.31
C MET A 65 -6.30 8.35 -9.36
N ARG A 66 -7.37 8.29 -10.17
CA ARG A 66 -8.15 7.06 -10.38
C ARG A 66 -7.31 5.97 -11.04
N THR A 67 -6.45 6.34 -11.98
CA THR A 67 -5.52 5.43 -12.64
C THR A 67 -4.55 4.83 -11.63
N VAL A 68 -3.93 5.65 -10.78
CA VAL A 68 -3.06 5.18 -9.70
C VAL A 68 -3.79 4.25 -8.74
N ALA A 69 -5.01 4.61 -8.31
CA ALA A 69 -5.82 3.77 -7.45
C ALA A 69 -6.13 2.39 -8.10
N SER A 70 -6.41 2.38 -9.40
CA SER A 70 -6.66 1.14 -10.16
C SER A 70 -5.42 0.26 -10.24
N ILE A 71 -4.24 0.84 -10.50
CA ILE A 71 -2.98 0.11 -10.57
C ILE A 71 -2.65 -0.53 -9.22
N LEU A 72 -2.77 0.23 -8.13
CA LEU A 72 -2.51 -0.26 -6.78
C LEU A 72 -3.45 -1.41 -6.38
N ARG A 73 -4.73 -1.36 -6.79
CA ARG A 73 -5.67 -2.48 -6.61
C ARG A 73 -5.25 -3.71 -7.41
N ALA A 74 -4.92 -3.53 -8.68
CA ALA A 74 -4.52 -4.63 -9.54
C ALA A 74 -3.28 -5.34 -8.98
N GLN A 75 -2.28 -4.58 -8.48
CA GLN A 75 -1.11 -5.15 -7.83
C GLN A 75 -1.46 -5.91 -6.54
N ALA A 76 -2.35 -5.36 -5.71
CA ALA A 76 -2.82 -6.04 -4.51
C ALA A 76 -3.51 -7.37 -4.84
N ASP A 77 -4.35 -7.39 -5.87
CA ASP A 77 -5.09 -8.58 -6.27
C ASP A 77 -4.17 -9.64 -6.91
N GLU A 78 -3.19 -9.21 -7.71
CA GLU A 78 -2.17 -10.12 -8.26
C GLU A 78 -1.34 -10.76 -7.14
N MET A 79 -0.93 -9.99 -6.13
CA MET A 79 -0.22 -10.51 -4.97
C MET A 79 -1.05 -11.51 -4.16
N ASP A 80 -2.35 -11.25 -3.97
CA ASP A 80 -3.24 -12.21 -3.29
C ASP A 80 -3.37 -13.53 -4.06
N VAL A 81 -3.47 -13.49 -5.39
CA VAL A 81 -3.50 -14.70 -6.22
C VAL A 81 -2.19 -15.49 -6.11
N GLN A 82 -1.03 -14.82 -6.17
CA GLN A 82 0.26 -15.48 -6.01
C GLN A 82 0.42 -16.12 -4.62
N LEU A 83 -0.10 -15.48 -3.57
CA LEU A 83 -0.07 -16.05 -2.21
C LEU A 83 -0.94 -17.29 -2.07
N ILE A 84 -2.13 -17.30 -2.69
CA ILE A 84 -3.00 -18.48 -2.71
C ILE A 84 -2.28 -19.65 -3.40
N ALA A 85 -1.65 -19.39 -4.55
CA ALA A 85 -0.92 -20.42 -5.29
C ALA A 85 0.23 -21.03 -4.46
N ILE A 86 1.05 -20.20 -3.81
CA ILE A 86 2.17 -20.65 -2.97
C ILE A 86 1.66 -21.44 -1.75
N ALA A 87 0.58 -20.98 -1.11
CA ALA A 87 0.01 -21.68 0.05
C ALA A 87 -0.56 -23.07 -0.32
N ASP A 88 -1.14 -23.21 -1.51
CA ASP A 88 -1.63 -24.48 -2.02
C ASP A 88 -0.47 -25.45 -2.35
N GLU A 89 0.62 -24.97 -2.96
CA GLU A 89 1.82 -25.78 -3.24
C GLU A 89 2.45 -26.37 -1.97
N HIS A 90 2.50 -25.60 -0.88
CA HIS A 90 3.06 -26.08 0.40
C HIS A 90 2.12 -26.99 1.20
N ARG A 91 0.83 -27.07 0.85
CA ARG A 91 -0.14 -27.92 1.55
C ARG A 91 -0.20 -29.35 1.01
N PHE A 92 0.23 -29.56 -0.23
CA PHE A 92 0.20 -30.86 -0.91
C PHE A 92 1.59 -31.41 -1.29
N GLY A 93 2.67 -30.71 -0.91
CA GLY A 93 4.07 -31.11 -1.13
C GLY A 93 4.69 -31.89 0.03
#